data_AF-A0A1Q5A5J5-F1
#
_entry.id   AF-A0A1Q5A5J5-F1
#
_cell.length_a   1.000
_cell.length_b   1.000
_cell.length_c   1.000
_cell.angle_alpha   90.00
_cell.angle_beta   90.00
_cell.angle_gamma   90.00
#
_symmetry.space_group_name_H-M   'P 1'
#
loop_
_entity.id
_entity.type
_entity.pdbx_description
1 polymer ?
#
loop_
_entity_poly.entity_id
_entity_poly.type
_entity_poly.pdbx_seq_one_letter_code
_entity_poly.pdbx_strand_id
1 'polypeptide(L)' 'MPRIRVLQSVAGVDFSWAPGEEVDVDAATAKAWADGERAELVQDTGRPGSEKAAERSRGGGRGRRADETRTT' A
#
# COMPACT_ATOMS: atom_id res chain seq x y z
N MET A 1 13.15 -8.85 -9.40
CA MET A 1 11.72 -8.59 -9.65
C MET A 1 11.58 -7.11 -9.97
N PRO A 2 10.79 -6.69 -10.95
CA PRO A 2 10.57 -5.27 -11.24
C PRO A 2 9.80 -4.58 -10.10
N ARG A 3 10.08 -3.30 -9.92
CA ARG A 3 9.43 -2.45 -8.93
C ARG A 3 8.63 -1.36 -9.65
N ILE A 4 7.42 -1.11 -9.17
CA ILE A 4 6.58 -0.01 -9.66
C ILE A 4 6.32 0.98 -8.53
N ARG A 5 6.18 2.25 -8.87
CA ARG A 5 5.68 3.29 -7.97
C ARG A 5 4.26 3.61 -8.36
N VAL A 6 3.34 3.41 -7.43
CA VAL A 6 1.92 3.65 -7.63
C VAL A 6 1.66 5.15 -7.62
N LEU A 7 0.87 5.67 -8.55
CA LEU A 7 0.60 7.12 -8.68
C LEU A 7 -0.76 7.51 -8.11
N GLN A 8 -1.68 6.57 -7.98
CA GLN A 8 -3.03 6.78 -7.45
C GLN A 8 -3.42 5.71 -6.43
N SER A 9 -4.45 5.96 -5.62
CA SER A 9 -4.92 4.97 -4.65
C SER A 9 -5.54 3.78 -5.38
N VAL A 10 -5.03 2.58 -5.11
CA VAL A 10 -5.51 1.33 -5.72
C VAL A 10 -5.90 0.38 -4.60
N ALA A 11 -7.06 -0.26 -4.72
CA ALA A 11 -7.47 -1.33 -3.82
C ALA A 11 -8.10 -2.48 -4.61
N GLY A 12 -7.60 -3.68 -4.39
CA GLY A 12 -8.17 -4.95 -4.83
C GLY A 12 -8.57 -5.81 -3.63
N VAL A 13 -9.03 -7.02 -3.90
CA VAL A 13 -9.52 -7.96 -2.88
C VAL A 13 -8.42 -8.29 -1.85
N ASP A 14 -7.18 -8.42 -2.29
CA ASP A 14 -6.05 -8.86 -1.47
C ASP A 14 -4.90 -7.83 -1.39
N PHE A 15 -5.06 -6.65 -1.97
CA PHE A 15 -4.02 -5.63 -2.00
C PHE A 15 -4.60 -4.23 -1.90
N SER A 16 -3.86 -3.32 -1.27
CA SER A 16 -4.17 -1.90 -1.29
C SER A 16 -2.87 -1.13 -1.27
N TRP A 17 -2.74 -0.19 -2.20
CA TRP A 17 -1.55 0.63 -2.39
C TRP A 17 -1.93 2.10 -2.37
N ALA A 18 -1.12 2.89 -1.67
CA ALA A 18 -1.28 4.34 -1.66
C ALA A 18 -0.56 5.01 -2.85
N PRO A 19 -0.98 6.22 -3.24
CA PRO A 19 -0.18 7.07 -4.11
C PRO A 19 1.23 7.27 -3.53
N GLY A 20 2.24 7.07 -4.37
CA GLY A 20 3.66 7.14 -4.05
C GLY A 20 4.25 5.86 -3.47
N GLU A 21 3.45 4.83 -3.23
CA GLU A 21 3.93 3.54 -2.70
C GLU A 21 4.73 2.78 -3.75
N GLU A 22 5.89 2.24 -3.35
CA GLU A 22 6.73 1.42 -4.22
C GLU A 22 6.55 -0.06 -3.88
N VAL A 23 6.17 -0.87 -4.87
CA VAL A 23 5.85 -2.28 -4.68
C VAL A 23 6.60 -3.17 -5.67
N ASP A 24 7.12 -4.29 -5.17
CA ASP A 24 7.76 -5.31 -5.99
C ASP A 24 6.70 -6.24 -6.59
N VAL A 25 6.70 -6.37 -7.90
CA VAL A 25 5.71 -7.16 -8.66
C VAL A 25 6.40 -8.03 -9.71
N ASP A 26 5.67 -8.95 -10.33
CA ASP A 26 6.19 -9.69 -11.46
C ASP A 26 6.26 -8.82 -12.74
N ALA A 27 6.98 -9.29 -13.76
CA ALA A 27 7.18 -8.54 -14.99
C ALA A 27 5.90 -8.33 -15.83
N ALA A 28 4.94 -9.24 -15.77
CA ALA A 28 3.66 -9.07 -16.47
C ALA A 28 2.82 -7.99 -15.77
N THR A 29 2.77 -8.02 -14.43
CA THR A 29 2.11 -7.00 -13.62
C THR A 29 2.77 -5.64 -13.80
N ALA A 30 4.10 -5.55 -13.75
CA ALA A 30 4.80 -4.28 -14.00
C ALA A 30 4.44 -3.70 -15.38
N LYS A 31 4.44 -4.53 -16.43
CA LYS A 31 4.07 -4.08 -17.79
C LYS A 31 2.61 -3.65 -17.89
N ALA A 32 1.70 -4.29 -17.17
CA ALA A 32 0.27 -3.96 -17.20
C ALA A 32 -0.08 -2.70 -16.41
N TRP A 33 0.72 -2.32 -15.40
CA TRP A 33 0.44 -1.21 -14.50
C TRP A 33 1.33 0.03 -14.73
N ALA A 34 2.54 -0.14 -15.28
CA ALA A 34 3.45 0.95 -15.59
C ALA A 34 3.04 1.71 -16.87
N ASP A 35 1.80 2.20 -16.91
CA ASP A 35 1.24 2.98 -18.01
C ASP A 35 1.44 4.51 -17.86
N GLY A 36 2.01 4.96 -16.73
CA GLY A 36 2.27 6.37 -16.45
C GLY A 36 1.08 7.14 -15.86
N GLU A 37 -0.11 6.52 -15.78
CA GLU A 37 -1.27 7.08 -15.08
C GLU A 37 -1.49 6.37 -13.74
N ARG A 38 -1.44 5.03 -13.74
CA ARG A 38 -1.72 4.22 -12.55
C ARG A 38 -0.46 3.95 -11.73
N ALA A 39 0.63 3.62 -12.41
CA ALA A 39 1.94 3.44 -11.83
C ALA A 39 3.04 3.77 -12.84
N GLU A 40 4.26 3.94 -12.33
CA GLU A 40 5.48 4.09 -13.13
C GLU A 40 6.50 3.01 -12.77
N LEU A 41 7.32 2.60 -13.74
CA LEU A 41 8.41 1.65 -13.48
C LEU A 41 9.53 2.36 -12.74
N VAL A 42 9.95 1.84 -11.59
CA VAL A 42 11.08 2.40 -10.85
C VAL A 42 12.36 1.92 -11.54
N GLN A 43 13.15 2.88 -12.06
CA GLN A 43 14.49 2.57 -12.54
C GLN A 43 15.41 2.38 -11.34
N ASP A 44 15.77 1.12 -11.08
CA ASP A 44 16.75 0.78 -10.05
C ASP A 44 18.13 1.30 -10.48
N THR A 45 18.42 2.52 -10.05
CA THR A 45 19.71 3.19 -10.24
C THR A 45 20.62 2.95 -9.04
N GLY A 46 20.41 1.87 -8.29
CA GLY A 46 21.29 1.47 -7.18
C GLY A 46 21.04 2.19 -5.85
N ARG A 47 19.80 2.62 -5.54
CA ARG A 47 19.47 3.11 -4.20
C ARG A 47 18.92 1.96 -3.34
N PRO A 48 19.66 1.49 -2.31
CA PRO A 48 19.14 0.47 -1.40
C PRO A 48 18.10 1.10 -0.46
N GLY A 49 16.95 0.45 -0.33
CA GLY A 49 16.07 0.62 0.83
C GLY A 49 14.74 1.33 0.57
N SER A 50 13.75 0.57 0.09
CA SER A 50 12.34 0.82 0.42
C SER A 50 11.85 -0.30 1.35
N GLU A 51 12.56 -0.50 2.46
CA GLU A 51 12.08 -1.25 3.62
C GLU A 51 11.10 -0.35 4.39
N LYS A 52 9.90 -0.10 3.84
CA LYS A 52 8.79 0.56 4.55
C LYS A 52 7.41 0.09 4.04
N ALA A 53 7.24 -1.20 3.76
CA ALA A 53 5.92 -1.80 3.59
C ALA A 53 5.62 -2.72 4.79
N ALA A 54 5.11 -2.15 5.90
CA ALA A 54 4.26 -2.83 6.89
C ALA A 54 4.09 -2.07 8.23
N GLU A 55 4.82 -0.98 8.49
CA GLU A 55 4.73 -0.30 9.79
C GLU A 55 3.76 0.90 9.72
N ARG A 56 2.44 0.65 9.67
CA ARG A 56 1.36 1.58 10.10
C ARG A 56 -0.04 0.96 9.92
N SER A 57 -0.37 -0.02 10.77
CA SER A 57 -1.71 -0.21 11.39
C SER A 57 -1.86 -1.61 11.98
N ARG A 58 -0.95 -2.00 12.86
CA ARG A 58 -1.21 -3.05 13.87
C ARG A 58 -1.26 -2.43 15.26
N GLY A 59 -1.98 -1.31 15.39
CA GLY A 59 -2.32 -0.71 16.67
C GLY A 59 -3.69 -1.22 17.11
N GLY A 60 -3.74 -2.43 17.67
CA GLY A 60 -4.95 -3.00 18.27
C GLY A 60 -5.42 -2.16 19.47
N GLY A 61 -6.37 -1.26 19.23
CA GLY A 61 -7.07 -0.52 20.27
C GLY A 61 -8.19 -1.37 20.87
N ARG A 62 -7.88 -2.12 21.92
CA ARG A 62 -8.89 -2.64 22.85
C ARG A 62 -9.58 -1.47 23.57
N GLY A 63 -10.58 -0.87 22.94
CA GLY A 63 -11.43 0.17 23.51
C GLY A 63 -12.78 -0.40 23.94
N ARG A 64 -12.79 -1.00 25.14
CA ARG A 64 -13.93 -1.28 26.06
C ARG A 64 -15.36 -1.27 25.49
N ARG A 65 -16.01 -2.44 25.53
CA ARG A 65 -17.44 -2.51 25.87
C ARG A 65 -17.60 -2.11 27.34
N ALA A 66 -18.41 -1.09 27.60
CA ALA A 66 -19.22 -0.85 28.81
C ALA A 66 -20.23 0.22 28.36
N ASP A 67 -21.50 -0.13 28.16
CA ASP A 67 -22.58 0.11 29.15
C ASP A 67 -22.57 1.60 29.54
N GLU A 68 -23.56 2.40 29.16
CA GLU A 68 -24.74 2.56 30.01
C GLU A 68 -25.95 3.07 29.21
N THR A 69 -27.06 2.36 29.38
CA THR A 69 -28.40 2.87 29.14
C THR A 69 -28.81 3.71 30.35
N ARG A 70 -29.03 5.02 30.21
CA ARG A 70 -29.89 5.74 31.17
C ARG A 70 -30.54 7.01 30.63
N THR A 71 -31.86 6.92 30.56
CA THR A 71 -32.92 7.94 30.56
C THR A 71 -32.60 9.22 31.36
N THR A 72 -32.99 10.36 30.79
CA THR A 72 -33.60 11.49 31.52
C THR A 72 -34.66 12.10 30.62
#